data_AF-A0A534ZU32-F1
#
_entry.id   AF-A0A534ZU32-F1
#
_cell.length_a   1.000
_cell.length_b   1.000
_cell.length_c   1.000
_cell.angle_alpha   90.00
_cell.angle_beta   90.00
_cell.angle_gamma   90.00
#
_symmetry.space_group_name_H-M   'P 1'
#
loop_
_entity.id
_entity.type
_entity.pdbx_description
1 polymer ?
#
loop_
_entity_poly.entity_id
_entity_poly.type
_entity_poly.pdbx_seq_one_letter_code
_entity_poly.pdbx_strand_id
1 'polypeptide(L)'
;MKFRRVVLDASLALLAFGVGPVLALTPGGGPKGSDCLAEFGGTPANYPPDRPREIRCVDGDPACDQDPTVAQCGIAISACLDVTDPALPDCSARRIVAFDVRNFQPTSPGYDPGFTTLRDQVRAMLPVPETDHDRCTTDGGQAAVIITVPLRFVSSTQSYHKRAKILRTHLDYASGNGTHDDVDAVRIVCLPAPSP
;
A
#
# COMPACT_ATOMS: atom_id res chain seq x y z
N MET A 1 10.38 -65.22 25.74
CA MET A 1 10.95 -64.12 24.91
C MET A 1 9.79 -63.32 24.33
N LYS A 2 9.64 -62.05 24.74
CA LYS A 2 8.52 -61.16 24.37
C LYS A 2 8.95 -60.31 23.17
N PHE A 3 8.30 -60.45 22.02
CA PHE A 3 8.45 -59.54 20.89
C PHE A 3 7.47 -58.38 21.03
N ARG A 4 7.97 -57.18 21.36
CA ARG A 4 7.20 -55.93 21.32
C ARG A 4 7.18 -55.43 19.88
N ARG A 5 6.00 -55.38 19.26
CA ARG A 5 5.76 -54.65 18.01
C ARG A 5 5.67 -53.16 18.36
N VAL A 6 6.58 -52.37 17.84
CA VAL A 6 6.50 -50.90 17.87
C VAL A 6 5.68 -50.49 16.65
N VAL A 7 4.50 -49.92 16.88
CA VAL A 7 3.69 -49.28 15.83
C VAL A 7 4.16 -47.83 15.77
N LEU A 8 4.76 -47.43 14.65
CA LEU A 8 5.06 -46.04 14.35
C LEU A 8 3.78 -45.41 13.78
N ASP A 9 3.08 -44.61 14.59
CA ASP A 9 2.03 -43.72 14.09
C ASP A 9 2.70 -42.53 13.38
N ALA A 10 2.59 -42.51 12.05
CA ALA A 10 2.99 -41.36 11.24
C ALA A 10 1.84 -40.35 11.22
N SER A 11 1.82 -39.44 12.19
CA SER A 11 0.89 -38.31 12.22
C SER A 11 1.27 -37.30 11.12
N LEU A 12 0.52 -37.29 10.03
CA LEU A 12 0.62 -36.30 8.95
C LEU A 12 0.03 -34.98 9.46
N ALA A 13 0.87 -34.05 9.91
CA ALA A 13 0.43 -32.69 10.26
C ALA A 13 0.17 -31.90 8.97
N LEU A 14 -1.10 -31.73 8.59
CA LEU A 14 -1.50 -30.74 7.58
C LEU A 14 -1.29 -29.34 8.16
N LEU A 15 -0.20 -28.68 7.76
CA LEU A 15 -0.05 -27.24 7.92
C LEU A 15 -1.06 -26.55 7.01
N ALA A 16 -2.18 -26.10 7.58
CA ALA A 16 -3.09 -25.19 6.91
C ALA A 16 -2.36 -23.84 6.77
N PHE A 17 -1.82 -23.57 5.58
CA PHE A 17 -1.41 -22.22 5.21
C PHE A 17 -2.67 -21.36 5.16
N GLY A 18 -2.88 -20.56 6.21
CA GLY A 18 -3.95 -19.57 6.22
C GLY A 18 -3.66 -18.54 5.14
N VAL A 19 -4.36 -18.63 4.01
CA VAL A 19 -4.40 -17.54 3.02
C VAL A 19 -5.25 -16.45 3.67
N GLY A 20 -4.59 -15.48 4.29
CA GLY A 20 -5.26 -14.27 4.76
C GLY A 20 -5.97 -13.57 3.59
N PRO A 21 -6.98 -12.72 3.86
CA PRO A 21 -7.61 -11.96 2.79
C PRO A 21 -6.54 -11.16 2.04
N VAL A 22 -6.49 -11.31 0.72
CA VAL A 22 -5.73 -10.40 -0.14
C VAL A 22 -6.42 -9.06 0.00
N LEU A 23 -5.76 -8.14 0.72
CA LEU A 23 -6.27 -6.79 0.88
C LEU A 23 -6.16 -6.11 -0.48
N ALA A 24 -7.25 -5.50 -0.93
CA ALA A 24 -7.28 -4.82 -2.20
C ALA A 24 -6.19 -3.73 -2.26
N LEU A 25 -5.82 -3.36 -3.48
CA LEU A 25 -4.96 -2.21 -3.73
C LEU A 25 -5.83 -1.05 -4.22
N THR A 26 -5.30 0.16 -4.06
CA THR A 26 -5.89 1.38 -4.60
C THR A 26 -5.08 1.79 -5.82
N PRO A 27 -5.69 1.78 -7.03
CA PRO A 27 -5.04 2.31 -8.23
C PRO A 27 -4.61 3.76 -8.04
N GLY A 28 -3.50 4.12 -8.67
CA GLY A 28 -2.88 5.43 -8.55
C GLY A 28 -3.77 6.61 -9.01
N GLY A 29 -4.70 6.30 -9.90
CA GLY A 29 -5.59 7.20 -10.61
C GLY A 29 -4.91 7.75 -11.86
N GLY A 30 -5.50 7.54 -13.03
CA GLY A 30 -4.98 8.07 -14.27
C GLY A 30 -5.69 7.52 -15.50
N PRO A 31 -5.02 7.49 -16.67
CA PRO A 31 -5.46 6.70 -17.80
C PRO A 31 -5.52 5.22 -17.42
N LYS A 32 -6.66 4.56 -17.67
CA LYS A 32 -6.85 3.14 -17.33
C LYS A 32 -5.80 2.18 -17.91
N GLY A 33 -5.12 2.57 -19.00
CA GLY A 33 -4.12 1.74 -19.67
C GLY A 33 -2.75 1.71 -18.98
N SER A 34 -2.53 2.55 -17.97
CA SER A 34 -1.31 2.60 -17.17
C SER A 34 -1.56 2.55 -15.65
N ASP A 35 -2.81 2.69 -15.22
CA ASP A 35 -3.20 2.80 -13.79
C ASP A 35 -2.91 1.54 -12.94
N CYS A 36 -2.60 0.41 -13.58
CA CYS A 36 -2.16 -0.83 -12.91
C CYS A 36 -0.65 -0.91 -12.69
N LEU A 37 0.13 -0.01 -13.30
CA LEU A 37 1.59 -0.04 -13.22
C LEU A 37 2.08 0.29 -11.80
N ALA A 38 1.31 1.06 -11.04
CA ALA A 38 1.52 1.29 -9.63
C ALA A 38 0.18 1.36 -8.89
N GLU A 39 -0.02 0.45 -7.95
CA GLU A 39 -1.14 0.50 -7.01
C GLU A 39 -0.66 0.48 -5.56
N PHE A 40 -1.45 1.08 -4.67
CA PHE A 40 -1.03 1.38 -3.31
C PHE A 40 -2.04 0.83 -2.30
N GLY A 41 -1.58 0.20 -1.23
CA GLY A 41 -2.52 -0.30 -0.23
C GLY A 41 -1.95 -1.46 0.59
N GLY A 42 -2.61 -2.61 0.51
CA GLY A 42 -2.35 -3.73 1.43
C GLY A 42 -2.94 -3.48 2.82
N THR A 43 -4.02 -2.68 2.89
CA THR A 43 -4.69 -2.27 4.13
C THR A 43 -6.21 -2.41 4.00
N PRO A 44 -6.93 -2.71 5.11
CA PRO A 44 -8.40 -2.64 5.14
C PRO A 44 -8.96 -1.22 4.91
N ALA A 45 -8.11 -0.19 4.88
CA ALA A 45 -8.50 1.21 4.75
C ALA A 45 -8.95 1.65 3.34
N ASN A 46 -9.03 0.76 2.37
CA ASN A 46 -9.45 1.15 1.02
C ASN A 46 -10.89 1.67 1.01
N TYR A 47 -11.10 2.80 0.34
CA TYR A 47 -12.40 3.45 0.26
C TYR A 47 -12.75 3.95 -1.16
N PRO A 48 -13.97 3.66 -1.64
CA PRO A 48 -14.90 2.66 -1.11
C PRO A 48 -14.31 1.24 -1.24
N PRO A 49 -14.68 0.27 -0.38
CA PRO A 49 -14.08 -1.07 -0.36
C PRO A 49 -14.16 -1.81 -1.71
N ASP A 50 -15.28 -1.70 -2.43
CA ASP A 50 -15.50 -2.43 -3.69
C ASP A 50 -14.84 -1.79 -4.91
N ARG A 51 -14.43 -0.53 -4.79
CA ARG A 51 -13.76 0.22 -5.86
C ARG A 51 -12.85 1.27 -5.25
N PRO A 52 -11.70 0.86 -4.72
CA PRO A 52 -10.80 1.75 -3.99
C PRO A 52 -10.40 2.97 -4.84
N ARG A 53 -10.41 4.15 -4.21
CA ARG A 53 -10.00 5.42 -4.83
C ARG A 53 -9.16 6.28 -3.90
N GLU A 54 -9.27 6.01 -2.60
CA GLU A 54 -8.44 6.58 -1.57
C GLU A 54 -8.29 5.59 -0.43
N ILE A 55 -7.29 5.82 0.39
CA ILE A 55 -7.01 5.06 1.59
C ILE A 55 -7.48 5.91 2.75
N ARG A 56 -8.47 5.44 3.50
CA ARG A 56 -9.19 6.20 4.51
C ARG A 56 -9.28 5.37 5.79
N CYS A 57 -8.73 5.92 6.85
CA CYS A 57 -8.82 5.35 8.20
C CYS A 57 -9.47 6.33 9.17
N VAL A 58 -9.98 5.80 10.28
CA VAL A 58 -10.49 6.57 11.41
C VAL A 58 -9.47 6.47 12.54
N ASP A 59 -9.18 7.61 13.19
CA ASP A 59 -8.29 7.70 14.36
C ASP A 59 -8.72 6.70 15.44
N GLY A 60 -7.80 5.79 15.81
CA GLY A 60 -8.03 4.73 16.78
C GLY A 60 -8.74 3.47 16.25
N ASP A 61 -9.00 3.35 14.94
CA ASP A 61 -9.54 2.12 14.35
C ASP A 61 -8.45 1.03 14.27
N PRO A 62 -8.54 -0.06 15.06
CA PRO A 62 -7.48 -1.07 15.10
C PRO A 62 -7.33 -1.86 13.79
N ALA A 63 -8.28 -1.77 12.86
CA ALA A 63 -8.19 -2.44 11.57
C ALA A 63 -7.22 -1.75 10.60
N CYS A 64 -7.03 -0.43 10.72
CA CYS A 64 -6.21 0.34 9.77
C CYS A 64 -5.25 1.34 10.41
N ASP A 65 -5.50 1.72 11.66
CA ASP A 65 -4.67 2.65 12.41
C ASP A 65 -3.64 1.88 13.24
N GLN A 66 -2.40 1.93 12.78
CA GLN A 66 -1.25 1.29 13.42
C GLN A 66 -0.49 2.26 14.34
N ASP A 67 -1.02 3.48 14.55
CA ASP A 67 -0.46 4.45 15.48
C ASP A 67 -1.45 4.71 16.62
N PRO A 68 -1.14 4.33 17.87
CA PRO A 68 -2.04 4.53 19.00
C PRO A 68 -2.11 6.00 19.49
N THR A 69 -1.37 6.91 18.86
CA THR A 69 -1.35 8.33 19.24
C THR A 69 -2.66 9.00 18.85
N VAL A 70 -3.36 9.57 19.84
CA VAL A 70 -4.60 10.31 19.63
C VAL A 70 -4.42 11.45 18.63
N ALA A 71 -5.44 11.64 17.79
CA ALA A 71 -5.54 12.70 16.80
C ALA A 71 -4.62 12.55 15.58
N GLN A 72 -4.22 11.33 15.25
CA GLN A 72 -3.55 11.00 13.99
C GLN A 72 -3.79 9.54 13.64
N CYS A 73 -3.69 9.21 12.36
CA CYS A 73 -3.72 7.83 11.90
C CYS A 73 -2.33 7.42 11.40
N GLY A 74 -1.83 6.27 11.81
CA GLY A 74 -0.66 5.60 11.22
C GLY A 74 -1.10 4.53 10.23
N ILE A 75 -1.16 4.88 8.95
CA ILE A 75 -1.70 3.98 7.93
C ILE A 75 -0.55 3.21 7.27
N ALA A 76 -0.58 1.88 7.37
CA ALA A 76 0.38 1.01 6.68
C ALA A 76 0.09 0.94 5.18
N ILE A 77 1.10 1.23 4.37
CA ILE A 77 1.04 1.28 2.91
C ILE A 77 2.13 0.39 2.31
N SER A 78 1.73 -0.55 1.45
CA SER A 78 2.59 -1.15 0.43
C SER A 78 2.38 -0.46 -0.91
N ALA A 79 3.39 -0.51 -1.77
CA ALA A 79 3.26 -0.20 -3.19
C ALA A 79 3.52 -1.48 -3.98
N CYS A 80 2.67 -1.74 -4.96
CA CYS A 80 2.77 -2.88 -5.86
C CYS A 80 2.91 -2.39 -7.29
N LEU A 81 3.83 -2.99 -8.01
CA LEU A 81 4.15 -2.66 -9.39
C LEU A 81 3.63 -3.74 -10.33
N ASP A 82 3.19 -3.30 -11.51
CA ASP A 82 2.74 -4.18 -12.59
C ASP A 82 1.62 -5.13 -12.15
N VAL A 83 0.56 -4.56 -11.58
CA VAL A 83 -0.53 -5.29 -10.90
C VAL A 83 -1.51 -5.87 -11.92
N THR A 84 -1.87 -7.13 -11.72
CA THR A 84 -2.95 -7.78 -12.45
C THR A 84 -4.30 -7.38 -11.83
N ASP A 85 -4.85 -6.23 -12.22
CA ASP A 85 -6.15 -5.72 -11.71
C ASP A 85 -7.34 -6.05 -12.64
N PRO A 86 -8.29 -6.91 -12.23
CA PRO A 86 -9.51 -7.19 -12.98
C PRO A 86 -10.40 -5.95 -13.25
N ALA A 87 -10.28 -4.88 -12.46
CA ALA A 87 -10.98 -3.62 -12.68
C ALA A 87 -10.34 -2.75 -13.78
N LEU A 88 -9.11 -3.08 -14.19
CA LEU A 88 -8.32 -2.42 -15.23
C LEU A 88 -7.90 -3.40 -16.35
N PRO A 89 -8.86 -4.05 -17.05
CA PRO A 89 -8.56 -5.10 -18.03
C PRO A 89 -7.78 -4.64 -19.26
N ASP A 90 -7.76 -3.33 -19.53
CA ASP A 90 -7.01 -2.74 -20.65
C ASP A 90 -5.59 -2.32 -20.25
N CYS A 91 -5.22 -2.45 -18.97
CA CYS A 91 -3.89 -2.18 -18.49
C CYS A 91 -3.02 -3.41 -18.68
N SER A 92 -2.07 -3.31 -19.60
CA SER A 92 -1.14 -4.40 -19.90
C SER A 92 0.15 -4.19 -19.14
N ALA A 93 0.76 -5.30 -18.73
CA ALA A 93 2.05 -5.27 -18.09
C ALA A 93 3.12 -4.49 -18.85
N ARG A 94 4.03 -3.84 -18.12
CA ARG A 94 5.13 -3.07 -18.70
C ARG A 94 6.43 -3.28 -17.94
N ARG A 95 7.55 -3.14 -18.64
CA ARG A 95 8.84 -3.01 -17.99
C ARG A 95 8.96 -1.65 -17.33
N ILE A 96 9.02 -1.62 -16.00
CA ILE A 96 9.15 -0.39 -15.20
C ILE A 96 10.63 -0.14 -14.93
N VAL A 97 11.10 1.08 -15.20
CA VAL A 97 12.52 1.44 -15.18
C VAL A 97 12.87 2.57 -14.21
N ALA A 98 11.91 3.41 -13.84
CA ALA A 98 12.10 4.42 -12.81
C ALA A 98 10.84 4.60 -11.98
N PHE A 99 11.04 5.03 -10.73
CA PHE A 99 9.97 5.41 -9.82
C PHE A 99 10.45 6.51 -8.88
N ASP A 100 9.61 7.49 -8.65
CA ASP A 100 9.81 8.53 -7.66
C ASP A 100 8.53 8.84 -6.90
N VAL A 101 8.68 9.27 -5.66
CA VAL A 101 7.59 9.81 -4.85
C VAL A 101 7.87 11.29 -4.64
N ARG A 102 6.94 12.14 -5.06
CA ARG A 102 7.04 13.57 -4.79
C ARG A 102 6.96 13.81 -3.28
N ASN A 103 8.00 14.41 -2.74
CA ASN A 103 8.08 14.78 -1.34
C ASN A 103 8.68 16.19 -1.19
N PHE A 104 8.48 16.82 -0.04
CA PHE A 104 9.19 18.05 0.29
C PHE A 104 10.64 17.73 0.72
N GLN A 105 11.50 18.76 0.82
CA GLN A 105 12.84 18.58 1.39
C GLN A 105 12.72 18.22 2.88
N PRO A 106 13.65 17.43 3.47
CA PRO A 106 13.58 17.00 4.88
C PRO A 106 13.43 18.13 5.91
N THR A 107 13.88 19.33 5.58
CA THR A 107 13.80 20.53 6.43
C THR A 107 12.47 21.28 6.31
N SER A 108 11.61 20.91 5.36
CA SER A 108 10.34 21.59 5.10
C SER A 108 9.23 21.01 5.97
N PRO A 109 8.28 21.84 6.47
CA PRO A 109 7.14 21.36 7.26
C PRO A 109 6.23 20.34 6.57
N GLY A 110 6.27 20.27 5.24
CA GLY A 110 5.51 19.30 4.44
C GLY A 110 6.21 17.96 4.25
N TYR A 111 7.43 17.78 4.75
CA TYR A 111 8.19 16.55 4.58
C TYR A 111 7.48 15.37 5.24
N ASP A 112 7.49 14.24 4.53
CA ASP A 112 7.00 12.98 5.03
C ASP A 112 8.10 11.90 4.97
N PRO A 113 8.61 11.40 6.12
CA PRO A 113 9.61 10.34 6.09
C PRO A 113 9.09 9.03 5.50
N GLY A 114 7.81 8.71 5.65
CA GLY A 114 7.19 7.53 5.07
C GLY A 114 7.15 7.58 3.55
N PHE A 115 6.94 8.75 2.93
CA PHE A 115 7.05 8.89 1.47
C PHE A 115 8.47 8.64 0.96
N THR A 116 9.49 9.06 1.71
CA THR A 116 10.89 8.74 1.41
C THR A 116 11.14 7.23 1.52
N THR A 117 10.70 6.60 2.61
CA THR A 117 10.88 5.16 2.81
C THR A 117 10.16 4.34 1.73
N LEU A 118 8.92 4.69 1.38
CA LEU A 118 8.17 3.99 0.33
C LEU A 118 8.87 4.10 -1.03
N ARG A 119 9.33 5.30 -1.40
CA ARG A 119 10.15 5.49 -2.61
C ARG A 119 11.37 4.58 -2.63
N ASP A 120 12.12 4.56 -1.52
CA ASP A 120 13.37 3.83 -1.46
C ASP A 120 13.14 2.31 -1.48
N GLN A 121 12.05 1.82 -0.87
CA GLN A 121 11.62 0.42 -0.98
C GLN A 121 11.24 0.05 -2.42
N VAL A 122 10.46 0.88 -3.12
CA VAL A 122 10.07 0.62 -4.51
C VAL A 122 11.30 0.63 -5.42
N ARG A 123 12.20 1.59 -5.26
CA ARG A 123 13.44 1.67 -6.04
C ARG A 123 14.34 0.45 -5.87
N ALA A 124 14.32 -0.19 -4.71
CA ALA A 124 15.07 -1.43 -4.47
C ALA A 124 14.54 -2.62 -5.30
N MET A 125 13.31 -2.55 -5.82
CA MET A 125 12.72 -3.57 -6.70
C MET A 125 13.00 -3.30 -8.18
N LEU A 126 13.54 -2.13 -8.54
CA LEU A 126 13.72 -1.72 -9.93
C LEU A 126 15.04 -2.20 -10.55
N PRO A 127 15.06 -2.45 -11.87
CA PRO A 127 13.92 -2.42 -12.79
C PRO A 127 13.02 -3.66 -12.62
N VAL A 128 11.71 -3.49 -12.84
CA VAL A 128 10.76 -4.62 -12.90
C VAL A 128 10.61 -5.03 -14.38
N PRO A 129 10.99 -6.27 -14.77
CA PRO A 129 10.78 -6.77 -16.12
C PRO A 129 9.29 -6.92 -16.44
N GLU A 130 8.91 -6.82 -17.72
CA GLU A 130 7.52 -7.05 -18.18
C GLU A 130 7.01 -8.48 -17.90
N THR A 131 7.89 -9.43 -17.56
CA THR A 131 7.50 -10.79 -17.19
C THR A 131 7.29 -10.99 -15.69
N ASP A 132 7.56 -9.96 -14.87
CA ASP A 132 7.50 -10.03 -13.41
C ASP A 132 6.35 -9.13 -12.92
N HIS A 133 5.19 -9.73 -12.74
CA HIS A 133 3.95 -9.04 -12.35
C HIS A 133 3.73 -9.08 -10.84
N ASP A 134 2.81 -8.23 -10.36
CA ASP A 134 2.28 -8.26 -9.00
C ASP A 134 3.37 -8.12 -7.91
N ARG A 135 4.36 -7.25 -8.16
CA ARG A 135 5.53 -7.10 -7.27
C ARG A 135 5.31 -6.03 -6.23
N CYS A 136 5.15 -6.44 -4.98
CA CYS A 136 4.90 -5.55 -3.87
C CYS A 136 6.14 -5.33 -3.00
N THR A 137 6.25 -4.14 -2.40
CA THR A 137 7.33 -3.81 -1.45
C THR A 137 7.39 -4.75 -0.24
N THR A 138 6.33 -5.51 0.03
CA THR A 138 6.20 -6.45 1.15
C THR A 138 6.56 -7.90 0.79
N ASP A 139 6.78 -8.25 -0.48
CA ASP A 139 6.97 -9.64 -0.92
C ASP A 139 8.25 -10.28 -0.35
N GLY A 140 9.26 -9.48 -0.04
CA GLY A 140 10.53 -9.92 0.54
C GLY A 140 10.55 -9.94 2.07
N GLY A 141 9.38 -9.83 2.73
CA GLY A 141 9.25 -9.78 4.19
C GLY A 141 9.53 -8.41 4.80
N GLN A 142 9.70 -7.37 3.98
CA GLN A 142 9.71 -5.99 4.47
C GLN A 142 8.32 -5.63 5.01
N ALA A 143 8.30 -4.87 6.10
CA ALA A 143 7.06 -4.31 6.61
C ALA A 143 6.52 -3.23 5.65
N ALA A 144 5.20 -3.13 5.57
CA ALA A 144 4.53 -1.99 4.96
C ALA A 144 4.96 -0.68 5.64
N VAL A 145 4.99 0.41 4.88
CA VAL A 145 5.46 1.71 5.36
C VAL A 145 4.33 2.44 6.06
N ILE A 146 4.58 2.92 7.29
CA ILE A 146 3.60 3.73 8.02
C ILE A 146 3.62 5.17 7.51
N ILE A 147 2.49 5.64 7.01
CA ILE A 147 2.23 7.05 6.68
C ILE A 147 1.37 7.66 7.77
N THR A 148 1.96 8.55 8.58
CA THR A 148 1.23 9.25 9.65
C THR A 148 0.43 10.43 9.08
N VAL A 149 -0.88 10.47 9.30
CA VAL A 149 -1.74 11.58 8.88
C VAL A 149 -2.34 12.27 10.11
N PRO A 150 -1.79 13.43 10.54
CA PRO A 150 -2.29 14.14 11.71
C PRO A 150 -3.61 14.84 11.41
N LEU A 151 -4.57 14.74 12.33
CA LEU A 151 -5.81 15.51 12.28
C LEU A 151 -5.54 16.99 12.53
N ARG A 152 -6.50 17.84 12.14
CA ARG A 152 -6.44 19.27 12.42
C ARG A 152 -7.36 19.60 13.59
N PHE A 153 -6.79 20.09 14.68
CA PHE A 153 -7.58 20.69 15.76
C PHE A 153 -8.14 22.05 15.33
N VAL A 154 -9.42 22.29 15.59
CA VAL A 154 -10.10 23.56 15.36
C VAL A 154 -10.57 24.09 16.71
N SER A 155 -9.93 25.17 17.18
CA SER A 155 -10.16 25.71 18.53
C SER A 155 -11.57 26.28 18.72
N SER A 156 -12.18 26.84 17.69
CA SER A 156 -13.52 27.45 17.77
C SER A 156 -14.62 26.44 18.05
N THR A 157 -14.45 25.19 17.61
CA THR A 157 -15.39 24.08 17.84
C THR A 157 -14.86 23.06 18.83
N GLN A 158 -13.63 23.26 19.34
CA GLN A 158 -12.91 22.31 20.19
C GLN A 158 -12.91 20.88 19.64
N SER A 159 -12.79 20.74 18.32
CA SER A 159 -12.95 19.46 17.63
C SER A 159 -11.81 19.17 16.67
N TYR A 160 -11.57 17.88 16.42
CA TYR A 160 -10.67 17.43 15.38
C TYR A 160 -11.39 17.29 14.05
N HIS A 161 -10.75 17.74 12.98
CA HIS A 161 -11.22 17.63 11.61
C HIS A 161 -10.30 16.73 10.79
N LYS A 162 -10.90 16.03 9.83
CA LYS A 162 -10.17 15.16 8.91
C LYS A 162 -9.01 15.87 8.22
N ARG A 163 -7.95 15.12 7.95
CA ARG A 163 -6.83 15.56 7.13
C ARG A 163 -6.45 14.48 6.13
N ALA A 164 -5.72 14.89 5.11
CA ALA A 164 -5.23 13.99 4.09
C ALA A 164 -3.80 14.36 3.71
N LYS A 165 -3.02 13.33 3.39
CA LYS A 165 -1.80 13.44 2.59
C LYS A 165 -2.12 12.95 1.17
N ILE A 166 -1.36 13.40 0.19
CA ILE A 166 -1.48 12.94 -1.19
C ILE A 166 -0.15 12.33 -1.57
N LEU A 167 -0.14 11.00 -1.73
CA LEU A 167 0.97 10.27 -2.29
C LEU A 167 0.95 10.51 -3.79
N ARG A 168 1.94 11.26 -4.29
CA ARG A 168 2.10 11.50 -5.73
C ARG A 168 3.34 10.79 -6.21
N THR A 169 3.17 9.97 -7.23
CA THR A 169 4.25 9.18 -7.80
C THR A 169 4.44 9.54 -9.25
N HIS A 170 5.65 9.28 -9.71
CA HIS A 170 6.03 9.38 -11.12
C HIS A 170 6.79 8.11 -11.44
N LEU A 171 6.35 7.40 -12.46
CA LEU A 171 6.89 6.12 -12.88
C LEU A 171 7.25 6.22 -14.35
N ASP A 172 8.42 5.71 -14.73
CA ASP A 172 8.80 5.56 -16.14
C ASP A 172 8.74 4.08 -16.54
N TYR A 173 8.11 3.78 -17.67
CA TYR A 173 8.01 2.44 -18.23
C TYR A 173 8.35 2.39 -19.72
N ALA A 174 8.87 1.23 -20.16
CA ALA A 174 9.16 1.00 -21.57
C ALA A 174 7.90 0.51 -22.31
N SER A 175 7.63 1.09 -23.47
CA SER A 175 6.59 0.61 -24.40
C SER A 175 7.02 0.85 -25.84
N GLY A 176 7.08 -0.24 -26.62
CA GLY A 176 7.67 -0.23 -27.96
C GLY A 176 9.14 0.18 -27.91
N ASN A 177 9.51 1.18 -28.70
CA ASN A 177 10.89 1.70 -28.78
C ASN A 177 11.13 2.94 -27.89
N GLY A 178 10.18 3.29 -27.02
CA GLY A 178 10.24 4.51 -26.20
C GLY A 178 10.02 4.26 -24.72
N THR A 179 10.37 5.26 -23.92
CA THR A 179 10.01 5.38 -22.50
C THR A 179 8.83 6.33 -22.39
N HIS A 180 7.86 5.96 -21.56
CA HIS A 180 6.66 6.74 -21.26
C HIS A 180 6.57 6.90 -19.74
N ASP A 181 5.82 7.91 -19.31
CA ASP A 181 5.58 8.15 -17.90
C ASP A 181 4.14 7.89 -17.47
N ASP A 182 3.98 7.58 -16.20
CA ASP A 182 2.73 7.50 -15.48
C ASP A 182 2.83 8.34 -14.19
N VAL A 183 1.75 9.05 -13.86
CA VAL A 183 1.70 9.96 -12.71
C VAL A 183 0.45 9.69 -11.89
N ASP A 184 0.65 9.25 -10.65
CA ASP A 184 -0.43 8.92 -9.76
C ASP A 184 -0.66 9.97 -8.68
N ALA A 185 -1.86 9.93 -8.10
CA ALA A 185 -2.21 10.74 -6.94
C ALA A 185 -3.21 10.02 -6.03
N VAL A 186 -2.71 9.22 -5.09
CA VAL A 186 -3.53 8.55 -4.08
C VAL A 186 -3.71 9.44 -2.85
N ARG A 187 -4.95 9.58 -2.39
CA ARG A 187 -5.27 10.28 -1.14
C ARG A 187 -5.19 9.31 0.03
N ILE A 188 -4.49 9.72 1.08
CA ILE A 188 -4.38 8.99 2.35
C ILE A 188 -5.04 9.87 3.41
N VAL A 189 -6.18 9.44 3.95
CA VAL A 189 -7.10 10.25 4.76
C VAL A 189 -7.21 9.68 6.16
N CYS A 190 -7.08 10.56 7.16
CA CYS A 190 -7.44 10.28 8.53
C CYS A 190 -8.71 11.04 8.90
N LEU A 191 -9.71 10.32 9.39
CA LEU A 191 -10.94 10.87 9.95
C LEU A 191 -10.84 10.93 11.48
N PRO A 192 -11.44 11.93 12.13
CA PRO A 192 -11.57 11.91 13.59
C PRO A 192 -12.42 10.72 14.03
N ALA A 193 -12.09 10.16 15.20
CA ALA A 193 -12.98 9.24 15.89
C ALA A 193 -14.37 9.88 16.08
N PRO A 194 -15.46 9.09 16.04
CA PRO A 194 -16.78 9.58 16.41
C PRO A 194 -16.72 10.21 17.81
N SER A 195 -17.40 11.34 17.99
CA SER A 195 -17.57 11.89 19.34
C SER A 195 -18.34 10.87 20.19
N PRO A 196 -17.91 10.61 21.44
CA PRO A 196 -18.64 9.72 22.36
C PRO A 196 -20.04 10.24 22.67
#